data_AF-S4PSG0-F1
#
_entry.id   AF-S4PSG0-F1
#
_cell.length_a   1.000
_cell.length_b   1.000
_cell.length_c   1.000
_cell.angle_alpha   90.00
_cell.angle_beta   90.00
_cell.angle_gamma   90.00
#
_symmetry.space_group_name_H-M   'P 1'
#
loop_
_entity.id
_entity.type
_entity.pdbx_description
1 polymer ?
#
loop_
_entity_poly.entity_id
_entity_poly.type
_entity_poly.pdbx_seq_one_letter_code
_entity_poly.pdbx_strand_id
1 'polypeptide(L)'
;MSLTLLLEKYDVSTEEGLQKALSEIEKEECEVNEALCNALSRACTLEGRLRTASQAYSKLGEVRNDTQVAADMVDKTALLARDVSAKVRQLDLARSRVAECQRRVHDLIDLRVCSAGVDTALKAHDYETAAGHVARFLSMEPGSVEAARARGAPDPRRDMDAAANTLRDHLVRKFEEASKKEDEASIERLFKLFPQFGRAEEGVDLLAKYLASQLEVSIRRAATVSELRLDAAVFADSLTRVLESGASAVERARRLLAAAAAPPSVQTHALLPRAIAIMQPTICAGVRRVSQQMVAARKLAAADRADPLGAEHALNELALAHSRLQLYLAFLRRRAEVDTTLDAAAKAAFSEAVEKIIAGCDTTRTAQDVLSHYLTLERYFLEESVNKALKMSSNQTAATTSSLVDDVFFIARKVIRRSISTGSVDGACAVLNEAGAALERCGAALRRRLAA
;
A
#
# COMPACT_ATOMS: atom_id res chain seq x y z
N MET A 1 16.80 -17.23 104.98
CA MET A 1 17.73 -16.30 105.70
C MET A 1 18.79 -17.10 106.47
N SER A 2 19.84 -16.50 107.04
CA SER A 2 20.75 -17.22 107.95
C SER A 2 19.96 -17.71 109.17
N LEU A 3 20.08 -18.99 109.53
CA LEU A 3 19.39 -19.66 110.65
C LEU A 3 19.50 -18.88 111.97
N THR A 4 20.59 -18.13 112.12
CA THR A 4 20.85 -17.22 113.25
C THR A 4 19.85 -16.07 113.37
N LEU A 5 19.37 -15.51 112.26
CA LEU A 5 18.41 -14.38 112.25
C LEU A 5 16.97 -14.81 112.55
N LEU A 6 16.63 -16.09 112.31
CA LEU A 6 15.33 -16.68 112.64
C LEU A 6 15.22 -16.97 114.15
N LEU A 7 16.32 -17.42 114.76
CA LEU A 7 16.42 -17.67 116.21
C LEU A 7 16.43 -16.37 117.05
N GLU A 8 16.83 -15.23 116.47
CA GLU A 8 16.76 -13.92 117.14
C GLU A 8 15.38 -13.24 117.04
N LYS A 9 14.59 -13.54 116.00
CA LYS A 9 13.28 -12.90 115.76
C LYS A 9 12.11 -13.54 116.49
N TYR A 10 12.20 -14.82 116.84
CA TYR A 10 11.13 -15.56 117.50
C TYR A 10 11.68 -16.23 118.75
N ASP A 11 11.07 -15.91 119.91
CA ASP A 11 11.48 -16.46 121.22
C ASP A 11 11.14 -17.95 121.29
N VAL A 12 12.16 -18.77 121.06
CA VAL A 12 12.12 -20.23 120.91
C VAL A 12 11.76 -20.95 122.22
N SER A 13 11.62 -20.22 123.32
CA SER A 13 11.25 -20.75 124.65
C SER A 13 9.73 -20.96 124.81
N THR A 14 8.93 -20.42 123.89
CA THR A 14 7.46 -20.54 123.89
C THR A 14 6.99 -21.38 122.72
N GLU A 15 6.04 -22.28 122.96
CA GLU A 15 5.53 -23.24 121.97
C GLU A 15 4.98 -22.52 120.72
N GLU A 16 4.37 -21.35 120.90
CA GLU A 16 3.87 -20.50 119.82
C GLU A 16 5.00 -19.87 118.98
N GLY A 17 6.13 -19.48 119.58
CA GLY A 17 7.29 -18.92 118.88
C GLY A 17 8.01 -19.97 118.04
N LEU A 18 8.12 -21.18 118.59
CA LEU A 18 8.72 -22.34 117.91
C LEU A 18 7.87 -22.83 116.73
N GLN A 19 6.54 -22.85 116.86
CA GLN A 19 5.62 -23.14 115.75
C GLN A 19 5.68 -22.09 114.64
N LYS A 20 5.82 -20.80 114.98
CA LYS A 20 5.97 -19.74 113.97
C LYS A 20 7.29 -19.87 113.21
N ALA A 21 8.41 -20.09 113.92
CA ALA A 21 9.71 -20.32 113.30
C ALA A 21 9.71 -21.57 112.39
N LEU A 22 9.09 -22.67 112.84
CA LEU A 22 8.90 -23.86 112.00
C LEU A 22 8.08 -23.55 110.74
N SER A 23 6.96 -22.83 110.87
CA SER A 23 6.13 -22.49 109.70
C SER A 23 6.83 -21.57 108.70
N GLU A 24 7.71 -20.66 109.16
CA GLU A 24 8.53 -19.83 108.28
C GLU A 24 9.64 -20.63 107.60
N ILE A 25 10.28 -21.56 108.32
CA ILE A 25 11.27 -22.47 107.72
C ILE A 25 10.59 -23.39 106.69
N GLU A 26 9.43 -23.95 107.00
CA GLU A 26 8.65 -24.77 106.05
C GLU A 26 8.26 -23.97 104.81
N LYS A 27 7.91 -22.68 104.96
CA LYS A 27 7.69 -21.78 103.81
C LYS A 27 8.97 -21.53 103.01
N GLU A 28 10.08 -21.19 103.66
CA GLU A 28 11.37 -21.00 102.98
C GLU A 28 11.80 -22.29 102.27
N GLU A 29 11.61 -23.47 102.89
CA GLU A 29 11.89 -24.77 102.28
C GLU A 29 10.98 -25.06 101.08
N CYS A 30 9.69 -24.71 101.15
CA CYS A 30 8.77 -24.84 100.03
C CYS A 30 9.17 -23.90 98.87
N GLU A 31 9.50 -22.65 99.16
CA GLU A 31 9.96 -21.67 98.15
C GLU A 31 11.27 -22.13 97.48
N VAL A 32 12.22 -22.65 98.27
CA VAL A 32 13.48 -23.20 97.75
C VAL A 32 13.23 -24.46 96.92
N ASN A 33 12.35 -25.36 97.37
CA ASN A 33 12.00 -26.56 96.62
C ASN A 33 11.29 -26.23 95.30
N GLU A 34 10.39 -25.25 95.28
CA GLU A 34 9.78 -24.77 94.04
C GLU A 34 10.80 -24.13 93.09
N ALA A 35 11.70 -23.30 93.62
CA ALA A 35 12.79 -22.71 92.83
C ALA A 35 13.73 -23.78 92.25
N LEU A 36 14.05 -24.81 93.03
CA LEU A 36 14.89 -25.94 92.61
C LEU A 36 14.19 -26.80 91.57
N CYS A 37 12.90 -27.12 91.75
CA CYS A 37 12.10 -27.84 90.75
C CYS A 37 12.02 -27.08 89.42
N ASN A 38 11.86 -25.76 89.49
CA ASN A 38 11.88 -24.88 88.32
C ASN A 38 13.25 -24.83 87.65
N ALA A 39 14.35 -24.82 88.42
CA ALA A 39 15.70 -24.85 87.86
C ALA A 39 16.03 -26.22 87.22
N LEU A 40 15.65 -27.32 87.86
CA LEU A 40 15.86 -28.69 87.35
C LEU A 40 15.03 -28.96 86.08
N SER A 41 13.78 -28.51 86.02
CA SER A 41 12.97 -28.63 84.81
C SER A 41 13.55 -27.80 83.65
N ARG A 42 14.09 -26.61 83.93
CA ARG A 42 14.86 -25.81 82.95
C ARG A 42 16.13 -26.54 82.48
N ALA A 43 16.86 -27.20 83.37
CA ALA A 43 18.03 -27.99 82.99
C ALA A 43 17.65 -29.17 82.08
N CYS A 44 16.60 -29.93 82.42
CA CYS A 44 16.10 -31.04 81.60
C CYS A 44 15.65 -30.59 80.21
N THR A 45 14.94 -29.45 80.12
CA THR A 45 14.53 -28.89 78.82
C THR A 45 15.73 -28.39 78.01
N LEU A 46 16.74 -27.80 78.65
CA LEU A 46 17.97 -27.36 77.99
C LEU A 46 18.76 -28.56 77.43
N GLU A 47 18.90 -29.63 78.21
CA GLU A 47 19.55 -30.88 77.76
C GLU A 47 18.81 -31.51 76.59
N GLY A 48 17.47 -31.51 76.62
CA GLY A 48 16.64 -31.94 75.49
C GLY A 48 16.93 -31.13 74.22
N ARG A 49 16.98 -29.80 74.34
CA ARG A 49 17.34 -28.89 73.23
C ARG A 49 18.77 -29.07 72.74
N LEU A 50 19.71 -29.39 73.63
CA LEU A 50 21.11 -29.61 73.27
C LEU A 50 21.30 -30.95 72.56
N ARG A 51 20.56 -31.99 72.96
CA ARG A 51 20.51 -33.27 72.23
C ARG A 51 19.90 -33.10 70.84
N THR A 52 18.79 -32.37 70.70
CA THR A 52 18.20 -32.13 69.37
C THR A 52 19.11 -31.27 68.50
N ALA A 53 19.81 -30.27 69.06
CA ALA A 53 20.82 -29.49 68.34
C ALA A 53 22.01 -30.36 67.90
N SER A 54 22.49 -31.27 68.74
CA SER A 54 23.57 -32.21 68.40
C SER A 54 23.16 -33.17 67.28
N GLN A 55 21.93 -33.73 67.34
CA GLN A 55 21.38 -34.55 66.26
C GLN A 55 21.14 -33.77 64.97
N ALA A 56 20.76 -32.49 65.06
CA ALA A 56 20.67 -31.62 63.90
C ALA A 56 22.05 -31.34 63.29
N TYR A 57 23.08 -31.17 64.13
CA TYR A 57 24.45 -30.96 63.68
C TYR A 57 25.01 -32.17 62.93
N SER A 58 24.76 -33.39 63.40
CA SER A 58 25.18 -34.61 62.69
C SER A 58 24.47 -34.74 61.34
N LYS A 59 23.15 -34.51 61.29
CA LYS A 59 22.37 -34.50 60.04
C LYS A 59 22.85 -33.41 59.08
N LEU A 60 23.20 -32.23 59.57
CA LEU A 60 23.79 -31.16 58.74
C LEU A 60 25.16 -31.55 58.20
N GLY A 61 25.95 -32.33 58.94
CA GLY A 61 27.21 -32.90 58.47
C GLY A 61 27.02 -33.89 57.31
N GLU A 62 26.03 -34.77 57.43
CA GLU A 62 25.65 -35.70 56.36
C GLU A 62 25.16 -34.95 55.11
N VAL A 63 24.23 -34.00 55.29
CA VAL A 63 23.74 -33.16 54.20
C VAL A 63 24.89 -32.38 53.55
N ARG A 64 25.84 -31.85 54.34
CA ARG A 64 27.02 -31.17 53.80
C ARG A 64 27.84 -32.10 52.91
N ASN A 65 28.08 -33.34 53.34
CA ASN A 65 28.82 -34.30 52.54
C ASN A 65 28.07 -34.66 51.26
N ASP A 66 26.76 -34.90 51.33
CA ASP A 66 25.94 -35.21 50.16
C ASP A 66 25.89 -34.04 49.18
N THR A 67 25.76 -32.80 49.68
CA THR A 67 25.82 -31.59 48.83
C THR A 67 27.19 -31.39 48.19
N GLN A 68 28.28 -31.76 48.88
CA GLN A 68 29.62 -31.70 48.31
C GLN A 68 29.79 -32.74 47.20
N VAL A 69 29.33 -33.97 47.40
CA VAL A 69 29.36 -35.02 46.37
C VAL A 69 28.49 -34.63 45.17
N ALA A 70 27.31 -34.04 45.42
CA ALA A 70 26.45 -33.52 44.36
C ALA A 70 27.12 -32.37 43.60
N ALA A 71 27.78 -31.44 44.28
CA ALA A 71 28.53 -30.36 43.65
C ALA A 71 29.65 -30.90 42.75
N ASP A 72 30.44 -31.85 43.26
CA ASP A 72 31.51 -32.48 42.49
C ASP A 72 30.96 -33.24 41.26
N MET A 73 29.79 -33.88 41.36
CA MET A 73 29.12 -34.53 40.23
C MET A 73 28.61 -33.51 39.21
N VAL A 74 28.04 -32.38 39.66
CA VAL A 74 27.60 -31.29 38.79
C VAL A 74 28.80 -30.68 38.07
N ASP A 75 29.92 -30.45 38.75
CA ASP A 75 31.14 -29.91 38.14
C ASP A 75 31.71 -30.87 37.09
N LYS A 76 31.81 -32.16 37.39
CA LYS A 76 32.24 -33.18 36.41
C LYS A 76 31.30 -33.25 35.20
N THR A 77 30.00 -33.17 35.44
CA THR A 77 28.98 -33.19 34.37
C THR A 77 29.06 -31.92 33.53
N ALA A 78 29.29 -30.75 34.14
CA ALA A 78 29.45 -29.48 33.45
C ALA A 78 30.70 -29.47 32.57
N LEU A 79 31.82 -30.02 33.06
CA LEU A 79 33.05 -30.17 32.26
C LEU A 79 32.83 -31.07 31.06
N LEU A 80 32.22 -32.25 31.24
CA LEU A 80 31.91 -33.15 30.14
C LEU A 80 30.97 -32.51 29.12
N ALA A 81 29.92 -31.83 29.58
CA ALA A 81 28.99 -31.11 28.70
C ALA A 81 29.68 -29.99 27.92
N ARG A 82 30.63 -29.28 28.54
CA ARG A 82 31.43 -28.24 27.87
C ARG A 82 32.31 -28.82 26.77
N ASP A 83 32.97 -29.95 27.03
CA ASP A 83 33.84 -30.62 26.07
C ASP A 83 33.04 -31.21 24.90
N VAL A 84 31.90 -31.83 25.18
CA VAL A 84 30.97 -32.30 24.14
C VAL A 84 30.46 -31.13 23.31
N SER A 85 30.04 -30.03 23.95
CA SER A 85 29.59 -28.83 23.24
C SER A 85 30.68 -28.22 22.36
N ALA A 86 31.93 -28.19 22.83
CA ALA A 86 33.07 -27.69 22.06
C ALA A 86 33.33 -28.55 20.82
N LYS A 87 33.32 -29.88 20.97
CA LYS A 87 33.47 -30.81 19.85
C LYS A 87 32.32 -30.71 18.85
N VAL A 88 31.08 -30.61 19.34
CA VAL A 88 29.89 -30.43 18.48
C VAL A 88 29.98 -29.12 17.71
N ARG A 89 30.37 -28.00 18.34
CA ARG A 89 30.59 -26.72 17.64
C ARG A 89 31.66 -26.82 16.55
N GLN A 90 32.77 -27.51 16.80
CA GLN A 90 33.80 -27.73 15.79
C GLN A 90 33.28 -28.57 14.62
N LEU A 91 32.49 -29.60 14.90
CA LEU A 91 31.86 -30.44 13.89
C LEU A 91 30.81 -29.67 13.09
N ASP A 92 30.01 -28.82 13.72
CA ASP A 92 29.03 -27.96 13.07
C ASP A 92 29.72 -26.95 12.15
N LEU A 93 30.85 -26.38 12.58
CA LEU A 93 31.63 -25.44 11.77
C LEU A 93 32.24 -26.16 10.55
N ALA A 94 32.78 -27.37 10.72
CA ALA A 94 33.25 -28.20 9.62
C ALA A 94 32.11 -28.57 8.65
N ARG A 95 30.95 -28.98 9.18
CA ARG A 95 29.76 -29.32 8.39
C ARG A 95 29.22 -28.12 7.63
N SER A 96 29.20 -26.94 8.25
CA SER A 96 28.79 -25.68 7.62
C SER A 96 29.72 -25.33 6.45
N ARG A 97 31.04 -25.42 6.64
CA ARG A 97 32.04 -25.22 5.57
C ARG A 97 31.89 -26.22 4.43
N VAL A 98 31.65 -27.51 4.74
CA VAL A 98 31.43 -28.53 3.71
C VAL A 98 30.14 -28.25 2.92
N ALA A 99 29.06 -27.86 3.60
CA ALA A 99 27.81 -27.49 2.95
C ALA A 99 27.98 -26.26 2.04
N GLU A 100 28.75 -25.26 2.48
CA GLU A 100 29.08 -24.09 1.68
C GLU A 100 29.93 -24.45 0.44
N CYS A 101 30.96 -25.29 0.60
CA CYS A 101 31.75 -25.81 -0.51
C CYS A 101 30.88 -26.59 -1.50
N GLN A 102 29.96 -27.43 -1.02
CA GLN A 102 29.04 -28.18 -1.86
C GLN A 102 28.13 -27.25 -2.66
N ARG A 103 27.54 -26.22 -2.03
CA ARG A 103 26.74 -25.20 -2.72
C ARG A 103 27.58 -24.50 -3.80
N ARG A 104 28.78 -24.02 -3.45
CA ARG A 104 29.69 -23.37 -4.41
C ARG A 104 30.07 -24.24 -5.60
N VAL A 105 30.22 -25.55 -5.40
CA VAL A 105 30.49 -26.49 -6.51
C VAL A 105 29.26 -26.65 -7.40
N HIS A 106 28.07 -26.78 -6.82
CA HIS A 106 26.82 -26.85 -7.59
C HIS A 106 26.61 -25.55 -8.39
N ASP A 107 26.83 -24.39 -7.76
CA ASP A 107 26.74 -23.10 -8.43
C ASP A 107 27.75 -22.98 -9.59
N LEU A 108 28.98 -23.50 -9.43
CA LEU A 108 29.96 -23.44 -10.51
C LEU A 108 29.62 -24.36 -11.69
N ILE A 109 29.02 -25.52 -11.41
CA ILE A 109 28.50 -26.44 -12.44
C ILE A 109 27.34 -25.78 -13.16
N ASP A 110 26.39 -25.22 -12.41
CA ASP A 110 25.21 -24.54 -12.95
C ASP A 110 25.60 -23.33 -13.79
N LEU A 111 26.64 -22.59 -13.41
CA LEU A 111 27.18 -21.47 -14.17
C LEU A 111 27.68 -21.93 -15.55
N ARG A 112 28.44 -23.03 -15.59
CA ARG A 112 28.94 -23.62 -16.83
C ARG A 112 27.79 -24.13 -17.71
N VAL A 113 26.82 -24.81 -17.11
CA VAL A 113 25.64 -25.34 -17.81
C VAL A 113 24.78 -24.20 -18.36
N CYS A 114 24.53 -23.14 -17.58
CA CYS A 114 23.78 -21.98 -18.07
C CYS A 114 24.56 -21.28 -19.18
N SER A 115 25.88 -21.16 -19.07
CA SER A 115 26.67 -20.50 -20.12
C SER A 115 26.64 -21.22 -21.46
N ALA A 116 26.89 -22.53 -21.45
CA ALA A 116 26.79 -23.35 -22.66
C ALA A 116 25.34 -23.47 -23.14
N GLY A 117 24.39 -23.58 -22.21
CA GLY A 117 22.95 -23.70 -22.48
C GLY A 117 22.41 -22.49 -23.24
N VAL A 118 22.72 -21.26 -22.80
CA VAL A 118 22.27 -20.04 -23.48
C VAL A 118 22.83 -19.96 -24.91
N ASP A 119 24.12 -20.24 -25.12
CA ASP A 119 24.72 -20.23 -26.46
C ASP A 119 24.09 -21.26 -27.40
N THR A 120 23.78 -22.45 -26.89
CA THR A 120 23.12 -23.50 -27.68
C THR A 120 21.65 -23.16 -27.97
N ALA A 121 20.92 -22.62 -26.99
CA ALA A 121 19.53 -22.23 -27.14
C ALA A 121 19.36 -21.04 -28.11
N LEU A 122 20.28 -20.08 -28.06
CA LEU A 122 20.34 -18.96 -29.02
C LEU A 122 20.54 -19.45 -30.47
N LYS A 123 21.43 -20.44 -30.67
CA LYS A 123 21.65 -21.08 -31.98
C LYS A 123 20.44 -21.89 -32.44
N ALA A 124 19.74 -22.54 -31.53
CA ALA A 124 18.52 -23.30 -31.80
C ALA A 124 17.27 -22.41 -31.99
N HIS A 125 17.39 -21.09 -31.80
CA HIS A 125 16.28 -20.14 -31.78
C HIS A 125 15.19 -20.45 -30.74
N ASP A 126 15.54 -21.17 -29.68
CA ASP A 126 14.67 -21.48 -28.56
C ASP A 126 14.89 -20.46 -27.44
N TYR A 127 14.01 -19.47 -27.36
CA TYR A 127 14.15 -18.38 -26.39
C TYR A 127 13.58 -18.71 -25.01
N GLU A 128 12.73 -19.73 -24.90
CA GLU A 128 12.14 -20.11 -23.61
C GLU A 128 13.20 -20.79 -22.74
N THR A 129 13.94 -21.73 -23.32
CA THR A 129 15.06 -22.37 -22.63
C THR A 129 16.21 -21.39 -22.37
N ALA A 130 16.51 -20.49 -23.33
CA ALA A 130 17.49 -19.43 -23.12
C ALA A 130 17.12 -18.50 -21.94
N ALA A 131 15.86 -18.04 -21.88
CA ALA A 131 15.37 -17.21 -20.78
C ALA A 131 15.41 -17.96 -19.44
N GLY A 132 15.07 -19.26 -19.42
CA GLY A 132 15.19 -20.10 -18.23
C GLY A 132 16.62 -20.22 -17.70
N HIS A 133 17.60 -20.38 -18.59
CA HIS A 133 19.02 -20.41 -18.21
C HIS A 133 19.51 -19.05 -17.66
N VAL A 134 19.08 -17.94 -18.26
CA VAL A 134 19.39 -16.59 -17.75
C VAL A 134 18.71 -16.32 -16.40
N ALA A 135 17.44 -16.72 -16.23
CA ALA A 135 16.71 -16.60 -14.98
C ALA A 135 17.40 -17.37 -13.84
N ARG A 136 17.82 -18.62 -14.14
CA ARG A 136 18.59 -19.44 -13.20
C ARG A 136 19.89 -18.75 -12.83
N PHE A 137 20.63 -18.21 -13.80
CA PHE A 137 21.86 -17.46 -13.53
C PHE A 137 21.65 -16.23 -12.64
N LEU A 138 20.60 -15.44 -12.88
CA LEU A 138 20.27 -14.25 -12.06
C LEU A 138 19.88 -14.62 -10.62
N SER A 139 19.40 -15.84 -10.38
CA SER A 139 19.09 -16.34 -9.03
C SER A 139 20.31 -16.86 -8.25
N MET A 140 21.49 -16.95 -8.87
CA MET A 140 22.70 -17.49 -8.24
C MET A 140 23.42 -16.44 -7.39
N GLU A 141 23.90 -16.85 -6.21
CA GLU A 141 24.57 -15.93 -5.29
C GLU A 141 25.91 -15.40 -5.83
N PRO A 142 26.22 -14.10 -5.60
CA PRO A 142 27.40 -13.45 -6.14
C PRO A 142 28.75 -14.00 -5.63
N GLY A 143 28.78 -14.66 -4.46
CA GLY A 143 30.01 -15.21 -3.86
C GLY A 143 30.57 -16.45 -4.59
N SER A 144 29.75 -17.17 -5.36
CA SER A 144 30.21 -18.30 -6.19
C SER A 144 31.09 -17.86 -7.37
N VAL A 145 30.89 -16.61 -7.84
CA VAL A 145 31.58 -16.04 -8.99
C VAL A 145 32.99 -15.56 -8.63
N GLU A 146 33.20 -15.06 -7.42
CA GLU A 146 34.54 -14.70 -6.93
C GLU A 146 35.44 -15.94 -6.77
N ALA A 147 34.86 -17.08 -6.39
CA ALA A 147 35.56 -18.37 -6.37
C ALA A 147 35.88 -18.91 -7.78
N ALA A 148 35.14 -18.49 -8.82
CA ALA A 148 35.48 -18.78 -10.21
C ALA A 148 36.68 -17.92 -10.68
N ARG A 149 36.77 -16.65 -10.24
CA ARG A 149 37.91 -15.75 -10.52
C ARG A 149 39.23 -16.28 -9.97
N ALA A 150 39.21 -16.85 -8.77
CA ALA A 150 40.41 -17.42 -8.14
C ALA A 150 41.06 -18.55 -8.96
N ARG A 151 40.33 -19.16 -9.92
CA ARG A 151 40.82 -20.22 -10.81
C ARG A 151 41.27 -19.74 -12.19
N GLY A 152 41.31 -18.42 -12.44
CA GLY A 152 41.80 -17.85 -13.70
C GLY A 152 40.90 -18.11 -14.92
N ALA A 153 39.62 -18.47 -14.71
CA ALA A 153 38.66 -18.60 -15.80
C ALA A 153 38.17 -17.21 -16.26
N PRO A 154 37.93 -16.98 -17.57
CA PRO A 154 37.31 -15.75 -18.06
C PRO A 154 35.98 -15.48 -17.34
N ASP A 155 35.73 -14.22 -16.97
CA ASP A 155 34.60 -13.80 -16.14
C ASP A 155 33.26 -14.30 -16.72
N PRO A 156 32.61 -15.32 -16.12
CA PRO A 156 31.38 -15.90 -16.67
C PRO A 156 30.19 -14.93 -16.66
N ARG A 157 30.29 -13.85 -15.87
CA ARG A 157 29.33 -12.73 -15.88
C ARG A 157 29.35 -11.97 -17.19
N ARG A 158 30.53 -11.69 -17.76
CA ARG A 158 30.62 -10.89 -18.99
C ARG A 158 30.06 -11.66 -20.18
N ASP A 159 30.33 -12.96 -20.23
CA ASP A 159 29.78 -13.85 -21.25
C ASP A 159 28.26 -13.98 -21.11
N MET A 160 27.73 -14.10 -19.88
CA MET A 160 26.28 -14.13 -19.65
C MET A 160 25.60 -12.79 -19.87
N ASP A 161 26.22 -11.67 -19.50
CA ASP A 161 25.68 -10.34 -19.79
C ASP A 161 25.67 -10.09 -21.30
N ALA A 162 26.70 -10.53 -22.02
CA ALA A 162 26.73 -10.49 -23.49
C ALA A 162 25.64 -11.38 -24.09
N ALA A 163 25.52 -12.63 -23.65
CA ALA A 163 24.51 -13.56 -24.13
C ALA A 163 23.08 -13.07 -23.82
N ALA A 164 22.84 -12.53 -22.62
CA ALA A 164 21.56 -11.91 -22.24
C ALA A 164 21.23 -10.68 -23.10
N ASN A 165 22.23 -9.84 -23.43
CA ASN A 165 22.03 -8.72 -24.35
C ASN A 165 21.72 -9.19 -25.78
N THR A 166 22.37 -10.25 -26.27
CA THR A 166 22.02 -10.82 -27.59
C THR A 166 20.62 -11.45 -27.60
N LEU A 167 20.23 -12.14 -26.53
CA LEU A 167 18.88 -12.66 -26.35
C LEU A 167 17.85 -11.53 -26.38
N ARG A 168 18.11 -10.42 -25.67
CA ARG A 168 17.28 -9.22 -25.72
C ARG A 168 17.13 -8.71 -27.15
N ASP A 169 18.23 -8.49 -27.86
CA ASP A 169 18.17 -7.92 -29.21
C ASP A 169 17.39 -8.81 -30.18
N HIS A 170 17.52 -10.14 -30.06
CA HIS A 170 16.71 -11.09 -30.82
C HIS A 170 15.23 -11.07 -30.43
N LEU A 171 14.92 -10.98 -29.13
CA LEU A 171 13.54 -10.89 -28.64
C LEU A 171 12.87 -9.59 -29.07
N VAL A 172 13.56 -8.45 -29.01
CA VAL A 172 13.04 -7.16 -29.49
C VAL A 172 12.72 -7.22 -30.97
N ARG A 173 13.64 -7.73 -31.80
CA ARG A 173 13.42 -7.88 -33.25
C ARG A 173 12.23 -8.79 -33.55
N LYS A 174 12.14 -9.95 -32.88
CA LYS A 174 11.01 -10.87 -33.07
C LYS A 174 9.71 -10.29 -32.56
N PHE A 175 9.74 -9.50 -31.50
CA PHE A 175 8.57 -8.77 -31.02
C PHE A 175 8.10 -7.73 -32.04
N GLU A 176 9.01 -6.98 -32.65
CA GLU A 176 8.68 -6.02 -33.71
C GLU A 176 8.14 -6.70 -34.98
N GLU A 177 8.67 -7.88 -35.33
CA GLU A 177 8.14 -8.69 -36.43
C GLU A 177 6.74 -9.24 -36.12
N ALA A 178 6.52 -9.72 -34.89
CA ALA A 178 5.22 -10.18 -34.42
C ALA A 178 4.21 -9.03 -34.34
N SER A 179 4.64 -7.83 -33.91
CA SER A 179 3.79 -6.64 -33.86
C SER A 179 3.35 -6.19 -35.25
N LYS A 180 4.21 -6.33 -36.26
CA LYS A 180 3.85 -6.05 -37.67
C LYS A 180 2.88 -7.08 -38.25
N LYS A 181 2.92 -8.32 -37.78
CA LYS A 181 2.03 -9.41 -38.20
C LYS A 181 0.74 -9.49 -37.38
N GLU A 182 0.59 -8.65 -36.35
CA GLU A 182 -0.54 -8.66 -35.39
C GLU A 182 -0.80 -10.04 -34.75
N ASP A 183 0.25 -10.84 -34.56
CA ASP A 183 0.11 -12.18 -33.94
C ASP A 183 0.07 -12.06 -32.41
N GLU A 184 -1.15 -11.99 -31.88
CA GLU A 184 -1.40 -11.84 -30.45
C GLU A 184 -0.84 -12.99 -29.61
N ALA A 185 -0.89 -14.23 -30.13
CA ALA A 185 -0.44 -15.41 -29.40
C ALA A 185 1.08 -15.42 -29.24
N SER A 186 1.82 -15.00 -30.28
CA SER A 186 3.27 -14.86 -30.22
C SER A 186 3.69 -13.70 -29.31
N ILE A 187 2.96 -12.59 -29.32
CA ILE A 187 3.22 -11.43 -28.45
C ILE A 187 3.07 -11.81 -26.96
N GLU A 188 2.00 -12.54 -26.61
CA GLU A 188 1.79 -12.99 -25.23
C GLU A 188 2.87 -13.96 -24.75
N ARG A 189 3.30 -14.89 -25.62
CA ARG A 189 4.38 -15.83 -25.30
C ARG A 189 5.72 -15.12 -25.11
N LEU A 190 6.09 -14.23 -26.03
CA LEU A 190 7.31 -13.44 -25.93
C LEU A 190 7.28 -12.53 -24.71
N PHE A 191 6.13 -11.93 -24.40
CA PHE A 191 5.98 -11.06 -23.23
C PHE A 191 6.21 -11.79 -21.91
N LYS A 192 5.79 -13.06 -21.78
CA LYS A 192 6.05 -13.89 -20.60
C LYS A 192 7.54 -14.18 -20.36
N LEU A 193 8.39 -14.00 -21.38
CA LEU A 193 9.83 -14.19 -21.24
C LEU A 193 10.51 -12.97 -20.59
N PHE A 194 10.04 -11.75 -20.84
CA PHE A 194 10.66 -10.50 -20.33
C PHE A 194 10.82 -10.43 -18.80
N PRO A 195 9.84 -10.86 -17.99
CA PRO A 195 10.01 -10.96 -16.55
C PRO A 195 11.07 -11.97 -16.11
N GLN A 196 11.28 -13.05 -16.88
CA GLN A 196 12.18 -14.15 -16.49
C GLN A 196 13.65 -13.74 -16.53
N PHE A 197 14.04 -12.85 -17.45
CA PHE A 197 15.41 -12.32 -17.53
C PHE A 197 15.58 -10.95 -16.84
N GLY A 198 14.65 -10.56 -15.96
CA GLY A 198 14.79 -9.37 -15.12
C GLY A 198 14.65 -8.02 -15.85
N ARG A 199 14.13 -8.02 -17.08
CA ARG A 199 13.93 -6.80 -17.90
C ARG A 199 12.47 -6.59 -18.25
N ALA A 200 11.61 -6.69 -17.24
CA ALA A 200 10.18 -6.48 -17.39
C ALA A 200 9.86 -5.09 -17.97
N GLU A 201 10.61 -4.05 -17.58
CA GLU A 201 10.38 -2.67 -18.03
C GLU A 201 10.39 -2.49 -19.55
N GLU A 202 11.37 -3.07 -20.24
CA GLU A 202 11.49 -2.97 -21.70
C GLU A 202 10.38 -3.75 -22.40
N GLY A 203 9.99 -4.90 -21.85
CA GLY A 203 8.83 -5.66 -22.34
C GLY A 203 7.55 -4.85 -22.23
N VAL A 204 7.35 -4.13 -21.10
CA VAL A 204 6.19 -3.25 -20.92
C VAL A 204 6.22 -2.09 -21.91
N ASP A 205 7.39 -1.49 -22.17
CA ASP A 205 7.52 -0.40 -23.13
C ASP A 205 7.17 -0.84 -24.56
N LEU A 206 7.64 -2.01 -24.99
CA LEU A 206 7.33 -2.57 -26.31
C LEU A 206 5.85 -2.94 -26.43
N LEU A 207 5.27 -3.56 -25.40
CA LEU A 207 3.84 -3.86 -25.37
C LEU A 207 3.00 -2.59 -25.40
N ALA A 208 3.37 -1.57 -24.62
CA ALA A 208 2.67 -0.29 -24.58
C ALA A 208 2.76 0.45 -25.91
N LYS A 209 3.91 0.40 -26.61
CA LYS A 209 4.06 0.95 -27.97
C LYS A 209 3.18 0.20 -28.98
N TYR A 210 3.13 -1.13 -28.92
CA TYR A 210 2.24 -1.93 -29.77
C TYR A 210 0.77 -1.57 -29.53
N LEU A 211 0.33 -1.56 -28.28
CA LEU A 211 -1.04 -1.17 -27.91
C LEU A 211 -1.34 0.28 -28.33
N ALA A 212 -0.38 1.20 -28.19
CA ALA A 212 -0.52 2.58 -28.65
C ALA A 212 -0.72 2.66 -30.18
N SER A 213 -0.02 1.83 -30.97
CA SER A 213 -0.19 1.78 -32.42
C SER A 213 -1.57 1.23 -32.85
N GLN A 214 -2.04 0.16 -32.19
CA GLN A 214 -3.40 -0.36 -32.40
C GLN A 214 -4.47 0.65 -31.97
N LEU A 215 -4.21 1.34 -30.87
CA LEU A 215 -5.08 2.37 -30.32
C LEU A 215 -5.15 3.56 -31.26
N GLU A 216 -4.05 3.97 -31.89
CA GLU A 216 -4.05 5.06 -32.87
C GLU A 216 -4.99 4.75 -34.06
N VAL A 217 -4.95 3.53 -34.59
CA VAL A 217 -5.86 3.10 -35.67
C VAL A 217 -7.32 3.09 -35.19
N SER A 218 -7.56 2.60 -33.98
CA SER A 218 -8.90 2.54 -33.38
C SER A 218 -9.46 3.94 -33.11
N ILE A 219 -8.65 4.85 -32.55
CA ILE A 219 -9.01 6.25 -32.31
C ILE A 219 -9.27 6.98 -33.62
N ARG A 220 -8.46 6.76 -34.67
CA ARG A 220 -8.70 7.38 -35.99
C ARG A 220 -10.07 7.00 -36.55
N ARG A 221 -10.52 5.76 -36.35
CA ARG A 221 -11.87 5.29 -36.75
C ARG A 221 -12.97 5.81 -35.80
N ALA A 222 -12.71 5.88 -34.51
CA ALA A 222 -13.67 6.36 -33.52
C ALA A 222 -13.91 7.88 -33.61
N ALA A 223 -12.89 8.64 -34.01
CA ALA A 223 -12.94 10.10 -34.13
C ALA A 223 -13.64 10.60 -35.41
N THR A 224 -14.04 9.73 -36.34
CA THR A 224 -14.80 10.16 -37.53
C THR A 224 -16.26 10.39 -37.18
N VAL A 225 -16.70 11.64 -37.26
CA VAL A 225 -18.11 12.04 -37.14
C VAL A 225 -18.74 11.97 -38.53
N SER A 226 -19.61 10.96 -38.75
CA SER A 226 -20.17 10.67 -40.08
C SER A 226 -21.41 11.49 -40.45
N GLU A 227 -22.20 11.95 -39.48
CA GLU A 227 -23.39 12.78 -39.71
C GLU A 227 -23.48 13.88 -38.64
N LEU A 228 -23.44 15.15 -39.05
CA LEU A 228 -23.64 16.29 -38.17
C LEU A 228 -25.15 16.51 -37.97
N ARG A 229 -25.68 16.04 -36.85
CA ARG A 229 -27.04 16.40 -36.39
C ARG A 229 -26.92 17.46 -35.31
N LEU A 230 -27.59 18.61 -35.50
CA LEU A 230 -27.54 19.73 -34.56
C LEU A 230 -28.07 19.34 -33.17
N ASP A 231 -29.09 18.47 -33.12
CA ASP A 231 -29.80 18.09 -31.90
C ASP A 231 -29.17 16.90 -31.16
N ALA A 232 -28.29 16.15 -31.82
CA ALA A 232 -27.62 14.99 -31.24
C ALA A 232 -26.24 15.38 -30.72
N ALA A 233 -25.83 14.75 -29.61
CA ALA A 233 -24.52 14.96 -28.99
C ALA A 233 -23.42 14.13 -29.70
N VAL A 234 -23.32 14.28 -31.02
CA VAL A 234 -22.47 13.43 -31.88
C VAL A 234 -20.98 13.55 -31.54
N PHE A 235 -20.51 14.74 -31.14
CA PHE A 235 -19.13 14.93 -30.70
C PHE A 235 -18.89 14.30 -29.33
N ALA A 236 -19.84 14.39 -28.40
CA ALA A 236 -19.74 13.74 -27.10
C ALA A 236 -19.76 12.20 -27.23
N ASP A 237 -20.53 11.66 -28.17
CA ASP A 237 -20.54 10.22 -28.47
C ASP A 237 -19.22 9.77 -29.11
N SER A 238 -18.68 10.53 -30.06
CA SER A 238 -17.36 10.24 -30.64
C SER A 238 -16.24 10.31 -29.59
N LEU A 239 -16.32 11.27 -28.68
CA LEU A 239 -15.40 11.39 -27.55
C LEU A 239 -15.51 10.18 -26.63
N THR A 240 -16.73 9.72 -26.36
CA THR A 240 -16.97 8.51 -25.55
C THR A 240 -16.31 7.30 -26.20
N ARG A 241 -16.45 7.09 -27.51
CA ARG A 241 -15.80 5.97 -28.23
C ARG A 241 -14.28 6.03 -28.17
N VAL A 242 -13.69 7.23 -28.26
CA VAL A 242 -12.23 7.43 -28.12
C VAL A 242 -11.77 7.07 -26.72
N LEU A 243 -12.47 7.54 -25.69
CA LEU A 243 -12.15 7.26 -24.29
C LEU A 243 -12.36 5.77 -23.94
N GLU A 244 -13.40 5.13 -24.47
CA GLU A 244 -13.65 3.69 -24.32
C GLU A 244 -12.56 2.85 -25.00
N SER A 245 -12.10 3.26 -26.19
CA SER A 245 -10.97 2.62 -26.87
C SER A 245 -9.70 2.71 -26.02
N GLY A 246 -9.44 3.88 -25.43
CA GLY A 246 -8.33 4.09 -24.50
C GLY A 246 -8.44 3.24 -23.23
N ALA A 247 -9.62 3.23 -22.60
CA ALA A 247 -9.89 2.44 -21.39
C ALA A 247 -9.75 0.92 -21.66
N SER A 248 -10.20 0.45 -22.82
CA SER A 248 -10.07 -0.95 -23.25
C SER A 248 -8.61 -1.35 -23.45
N ALA A 249 -7.79 -0.47 -24.04
CA ALA A 249 -6.35 -0.69 -24.20
C ALA A 249 -5.62 -0.74 -22.84
N VAL A 250 -5.97 0.15 -21.90
CA VAL A 250 -5.43 0.12 -20.53
C VAL A 250 -5.83 -1.16 -19.79
N GLU A 251 -7.08 -1.60 -19.91
CA GLU A 251 -7.52 -2.88 -19.34
C GLU A 251 -6.79 -4.07 -19.96
N ARG A 252 -6.58 -4.05 -21.27
CA ARG A 252 -5.84 -5.09 -21.98
C ARG A 252 -4.39 -5.17 -21.49
N ALA A 253 -3.70 -4.03 -21.40
CA ALA A 253 -2.35 -3.97 -20.84
C ALA A 253 -2.31 -4.55 -19.42
N ARG A 254 -3.29 -4.20 -18.58
CA ARG A 254 -3.39 -4.74 -17.21
C ARG A 254 -3.57 -6.26 -17.18
N ARG A 255 -4.45 -6.83 -18.01
CA ARG A 255 -4.68 -8.28 -18.07
C ARG A 255 -3.41 -9.02 -18.49
N LEU A 256 -2.68 -8.49 -19.47
CA LEU A 256 -1.42 -9.08 -19.94
C LEU A 256 -0.31 -9.00 -18.89
N LEU A 257 -0.19 -7.86 -18.20
CA LEU A 257 0.73 -7.70 -17.07
C LEU A 257 0.42 -8.66 -15.92
N ALA A 258 -0.86 -8.85 -15.62
CA ALA A 258 -1.31 -9.82 -14.62
C ALA A 258 -0.99 -11.27 -15.03
N ALA A 259 -1.18 -11.61 -16.29
CA ALA A 259 -0.89 -12.96 -16.81
C ALA A 259 0.63 -13.27 -16.86
N ALA A 260 1.49 -12.25 -16.95
CA ALA A 260 2.94 -12.40 -16.99
C ALA A 260 3.60 -12.42 -15.59
N ALA A 261 2.87 -12.05 -14.53
CA ALA A 261 3.37 -11.99 -13.15
C ALA A 261 3.54 -13.38 -12.48
N ALA A 262 3.69 -14.45 -13.27
CA ALA A 262 3.72 -15.83 -12.80
C ALA A 262 4.96 -16.24 -11.96
N PRO A 263 6.07 -15.47 -11.87
CA PRO A 263 7.04 -15.66 -10.80
C PRO A 263 6.86 -14.62 -9.66
N PRO A 264 7.00 -15.04 -8.38
CA PRO A 264 6.73 -14.23 -7.18
C PRO A 264 7.71 -13.06 -6.93
N SER A 265 8.69 -12.83 -7.80
CA SER A 265 9.78 -11.87 -7.57
C SER A 265 9.63 -10.53 -8.30
N VAL A 266 8.79 -10.44 -9.35
CA VAL A 266 8.63 -9.21 -10.13
C VAL A 266 7.19 -8.73 -10.01
N GLN A 267 7.01 -7.62 -9.29
CA GLN A 267 5.73 -6.91 -9.19
C GLN A 267 5.39 -6.24 -10.54
N THR A 268 5.15 -7.05 -11.57
CA THR A 268 4.90 -6.61 -12.96
C THR A 268 3.67 -5.68 -13.04
N HIS A 269 2.75 -5.81 -12.08
CA HIS A 269 1.63 -4.89 -11.85
C HIS A 269 2.06 -3.45 -11.55
N ALA A 270 3.18 -3.24 -10.86
CA ALA A 270 3.73 -1.92 -10.55
C ALA A 270 4.20 -1.15 -11.80
N LEU A 271 4.34 -1.83 -12.95
CA LEU A 271 4.75 -1.22 -14.23
C LEU A 271 3.57 -0.75 -15.08
N LEU A 272 2.31 -0.96 -14.66
CA LEU A 272 1.14 -0.45 -15.38
C LEU A 272 1.16 1.08 -15.57
N PRO A 273 1.61 1.94 -14.62
CA PRO A 273 1.67 3.39 -14.83
C PRO A 273 2.60 3.74 -15.98
N ARG A 274 3.69 2.98 -16.18
CA ARG A 274 4.61 3.15 -17.31
C ARG A 274 3.93 2.86 -18.64
N ALA A 275 3.15 1.78 -18.72
CA ALA A 275 2.36 1.48 -19.91
C ALA A 275 1.31 2.57 -20.20
N ILE A 276 0.62 3.07 -19.16
CA ILE A 276 -0.34 4.16 -19.28
C ILE A 276 0.36 5.43 -19.80
N ALA A 277 1.54 5.77 -19.28
CA ALA A 277 2.29 6.95 -19.72
C ALA A 277 2.64 6.93 -21.22
N ILE A 278 2.88 5.74 -21.80
CA ILE A 278 3.18 5.57 -23.23
C ILE A 278 1.91 5.63 -24.09
N MET A 279 0.78 5.09 -23.59
CA MET A 279 -0.48 5.09 -24.34
C MET A 279 -1.22 6.43 -24.27
N GLN A 280 -1.14 7.14 -23.15
CA GLN A 280 -1.89 8.36 -22.86
C GLN A 280 -1.73 9.45 -23.94
N PRO A 281 -0.55 9.72 -24.53
CA PRO A 281 -0.39 10.70 -25.62
C PRO A 281 -1.30 10.43 -26.84
N THR A 282 -1.51 9.16 -27.21
CA THR A 282 -2.39 8.81 -28.34
C THR A 282 -3.86 9.11 -28.04
N ILE A 283 -4.30 8.81 -26.81
CA ILE A 283 -5.65 9.14 -26.31
C ILE A 283 -5.85 10.65 -26.27
N CYS A 284 -4.88 11.37 -25.70
CA CYS A 284 -4.86 12.83 -25.66
C CYS A 284 -4.96 13.46 -27.05
N ALA A 285 -4.29 12.91 -28.06
CA ALA A 285 -4.39 13.40 -29.43
C ALA A 285 -5.80 13.18 -30.02
N GLY A 286 -6.40 12.02 -29.79
CA GLY A 286 -7.77 11.72 -30.19
C GLY A 286 -8.79 12.67 -29.54
N VAL A 287 -8.71 12.85 -28.23
CA VAL A 287 -9.56 13.76 -27.45
C VAL A 287 -9.41 15.20 -27.95
N ARG A 288 -8.18 15.68 -28.15
CA ARG A 288 -7.92 17.02 -28.70
C ARG A 288 -8.55 17.21 -30.07
N ARG A 289 -8.41 16.23 -30.96
CA ARG A 289 -8.96 16.30 -32.31
C ARG A 289 -10.48 16.44 -32.29
N VAL A 290 -11.17 15.61 -31.51
CA VAL A 290 -12.63 15.67 -31.37
C VAL A 290 -13.06 17.00 -30.73
N SER A 291 -12.36 17.46 -29.69
CA SER A 291 -12.65 18.73 -29.03
C SER A 291 -12.48 19.93 -29.97
N GLN A 292 -11.40 19.97 -30.75
CA GLN A 292 -11.17 21.04 -31.74
C GLN A 292 -12.23 21.03 -32.85
N GLN A 293 -12.65 19.85 -33.32
CA GLN A 293 -13.73 19.72 -34.30
C GLN A 293 -15.06 20.22 -33.73
N MET A 294 -15.36 19.91 -32.46
CA MET A 294 -16.53 20.41 -31.77
C MET A 294 -16.51 21.93 -31.66
N VAL A 295 -15.40 22.53 -31.23
CA VAL A 295 -15.24 24.00 -31.13
C VAL A 295 -15.43 24.69 -32.48
N ALA A 296 -14.86 24.13 -33.55
CA ALA A 296 -14.99 24.67 -34.91
C ALA A 296 -16.41 24.52 -35.47
N ALA A 297 -16.99 23.31 -35.43
CA ALA A 297 -18.31 23.02 -35.98
C ALA A 297 -19.41 23.77 -35.24
N ARG A 298 -19.30 23.80 -33.90
CA ARG A 298 -20.19 24.56 -33.04
C ARG A 298 -19.68 25.99 -32.86
N LYS A 299 -18.87 26.60 -33.75
CA LYS A 299 -18.32 27.98 -33.72
C LYS A 299 -18.21 28.62 -32.32
N LEU A 300 -17.70 27.88 -31.33
CA LEU A 300 -17.71 28.32 -29.92
C LEU A 300 -16.76 29.50 -29.68
N ALA A 301 -15.84 29.76 -30.60
CA ALA A 301 -14.90 30.88 -30.58
C ALA A 301 -15.44 32.17 -31.24
N ALA A 302 -16.53 32.10 -32.01
CA ALA A 302 -17.08 33.26 -32.71
C ALA A 302 -18.07 33.99 -31.79
N ALA A 303 -17.75 35.24 -31.45
CA ALA A 303 -18.58 36.14 -30.65
C ALA A 303 -19.93 36.51 -31.32
N ASP A 304 -20.12 36.17 -32.59
CA ASP A 304 -21.38 36.35 -33.30
C ASP A 304 -22.26 35.12 -33.11
N ARG A 305 -23.14 35.15 -32.11
CA ARG A 305 -24.19 34.12 -31.99
C ARG A 305 -25.55 34.71 -31.70
N ALA A 306 -26.43 34.43 -32.65
CA ALA A 306 -27.86 34.60 -32.60
C ALA A 306 -28.53 33.51 -31.74
N ASP A 307 -29.72 33.86 -31.26
CA ASP A 307 -30.71 33.12 -30.47
C ASP A 307 -30.21 32.19 -29.34
N PRO A 308 -30.57 32.46 -28.06
CA PRO A 308 -30.17 31.63 -26.92
C PRO A 308 -30.65 30.18 -27.01
N LEU A 309 -31.71 29.87 -27.78
CA LEU A 309 -32.16 28.50 -28.00
C LEU A 309 -31.16 27.67 -28.82
N GLY A 310 -30.46 28.27 -29.78
CA GLY A 310 -29.45 27.57 -30.59
C GLY A 310 -28.21 27.19 -29.78
N ALA A 311 -27.93 27.93 -28.69
CA ALA A 311 -26.84 27.63 -27.77
C ALA A 311 -27.12 26.42 -26.88
N GLU A 312 -28.38 26.03 -26.65
CA GLU A 312 -28.73 24.96 -25.72
C GLU A 312 -28.19 23.59 -26.14
N HIS A 313 -28.27 23.25 -27.44
CA HIS A 313 -27.74 21.99 -27.94
C HIS A 313 -26.22 21.91 -27.78
N ALA A 314 -25.52 23.01 -28.05
CA ALA A 314 -24.08 23.10 -27.85
C ALA A 314 -23.71 23.00 -26.36
N LEU A 315 -24.48 23.62 -25.46
CA LEU A 315 -24.26 23.54 -24.00
C LEU A 315 -24.47 22.12 -23.47
N ASN A 316 -25.51 21.42 -23.93
CA ASN A 316 -25.76 20.04 -23.55
C ASN A 316 -24.65 19.11 -24.04
N GLU A 317 -24.17 19.31 -25.26
CA GLU A 317 -23.06 18.53 -25.84
C GLU A 317 -21.73 18.81 -25.12
N LEU A 318 -21.43 20.07 -24.77
CA LEU A 318 -20.26 20.45 -23.98
C LEU A 318 -20.30 19.89 -22.56
N ALA A 319 -21.45 19.97 -21.89
CA ALA A 319 -21.64 19.42 -20.56
C ALA A 319 -21.44 17.90 -20.56
N LEU A 320 -22.01 17.21 -21.55
CA LEU A 320 -21.83 15.77 -21.71
C LEU A 320 -20.36 15.44 -22.02
N ALA A 321 -19.72 16.15 -22.94
CA ALA A 321 -18.30 15.94 -23.27
C ALA A 321 -17.40 16.12 -22.04
N HIS A 322 -17.62 17.16 -21.22
CA HIS A 322 -16.85 17.37 -19.99
C HIS A 322 -17.06 16.22 -19.00
N SER A 323 -18.30 15.77 -18.79
CA SER A 323 -18.60 14.65 -17.89
C SER A 323 -17.90 13.36 -18.32
N ARG A 324 -17.82 13.09 -19.63
CA ARG A 324 -17.13 11.91 -20.17
C ARG A 324 -15.62 11.96 -19.94
N LEU A 325 -15.01 13.14 -20.08
CA LEU A 325 -13.60 13.35 -19.76
C LEU A 325 -13.32 13.10 -18.28
N GLN A 326 -14.16 13.64 -17.38
CA GLN A 326 -14.03 13.42 -15.94
C GLN A 326 -14.18 11.94 -15.57
N LEU A 327 -15.14 11.23 -16.19
CA LEU A 327 -15.32 9.79 -15.97
C LEU A 327 -14.08 8.97 -16.38
N TYR A 328 -13.43 9.32 -17.48
CA TYR A 328 -12.19 8.65 -17.89
C TYR A 328 -11.04 8.91 -16.92
N LEU A 329 -10.87 10.16 -16.46
CA LEU A 329 -9.84 10.47 -15.44
C LEU A 329 -10.12 9.75 -14.12
N ALA A 330 -11.39 9.71 -13.69
CA ALA A 330 -11.80 8.95 -12.51
C ALA A 330 -11.59 7.44 -12.68
N PHE A 331 -11.80 6.89 -13.88
CA PHE A 331 -11.47 5.51 -14.20
C PHE A 331 -9.98 5.23 -13.99
N LEU A 332 -9.07 6.09 -14.48
CA LEU A 332 -7.64 5.92 -14.28
C LEU A 332 -7.26 5.93 -12.79
N ARG A 333 -7.83 6.87 -12.01
CA ARG A 333 -7.62 6.93 -10.54
C ARG A 333 -8.09 5.67 -9.83
N ARG A 334 -9.31 5.21 -10.14
CA ARG A 334 -9.88 4.01 -9.53
C ARG A 334 -9.06 2.75 -9.84
N ARG A 335 -8.37 2.71 -10.98
CA ARG A 335 -7.46 1.58 -11.29
C ARG A 335 -6.19 1.58 -10.43
N ALA A 336 -5.80 2.71 -9.84
CA ALA A 336 -4.75 2.76 -8.83
C ALA A 336 -5.17 2.18 -7.48
N GLU A 337 -6.45 2.23 -7.15
CA GLU A 337 -6.96 1.83 -5.83
C GLU A 337 -7.30 0.33 -5.74
N VAL A 338 -7.67 -0.31 -6.86
CA VAL A 338 -8.35 -1.62 -6.86
C VAL A 338 -7.39 -2.83 -6.77
N ASP A 339 -6.08 -2.68 -6.96
CA ASP A 339 -5.15 -3.82 -6.87
C ASP A 339 -4.85 -4.19 -5.40
N THR A 340 -5.66 -5.11 -4.86
CA THR A 340 -5.62 -5.58 -3.46
C THR A 340 -4.36 -6.36 -3.09
N THR A 341 -3.50 -6.72 -4.04
CA THR A 341 -2.32 -7.57 -3.85
C THR A 341 -1.02 -6.83 -3.51
N LEU A 342 -0.97 -5.51 -3.68
CA LEU A 342 0.23 -4.70 -3.42
C LEU A 342 0.31 -4.26 -1.95
N ASP A 343 1.52 -4.16 -1.42
CA ASP A 343 1.80 -3.56 -0.11
C ASP A 343 1.34 -2.10 -0.06
N ALA A 344 1.02 -1.58 1.13
CA ALA A 344 0.51 -0.21 1.29
C ALA A 344 1.45 0.86 0.69
N ALA A 345 2.77 0.67 0.82
CA ALA A 345 3.77 1.56 0.22
C ALA A 345 3.79 1.50 -1.31
N ALA A 346 3.66 0.30 -1.89
CA ALA A 346 3.62 0.12 -3.35
C ALA A 346 2.32 0.70 -3.95
N LYS A 347 1.20 0.59 -3.23
CA LYS A 347 -0.07 1.24 -3.62
C LYS A 347 0.04 2.76 -3.65
N ALA A 348 0.68 3.37 -2.64
CA ALA A 348 0.89 4.80 -2.59
C ALA A 348 1.81 5.31 -3.72
N ALA A 349 2.89 4.59 -4.02
CA ALA A 349 3.77 4.93 -5.14
C ALA A 349 3.05 4.80 -6.50
N PHE A 350 2.20 3.78 -6.66
CA PHE A 350 1.40 3.59 -7.85
C PHE A 350 0.38 4.72 -8.04
N SER A 351 -0.36 5.08 -6.99
CA SER A 351 -1.36 6.16 -7.05
C SER A 351 -0.69 7.50 -7.35
N GLU A 352 0.45 7.80 -6.74
CA GLU A 352 1.23 9.00 -7.03
C GLU A 352 1.70 9.04 -8.50
N ALA A 353 2.18 7.91 -9.03
CA ALA A 353 2.60 7.81 -10.43
C ALA A 353 1.43 8.06 -11.40
N VAL A 354 0.26 7.49 -11.13
CA VAL A 354 -0.95 7.72 -11.95
C VAL A 354 -1.43 9.15 -11.84
N GLU A 355 -1.46 9.75 -10.64
CA GLU A 355 -1.83 11.16 -10.48
C GLU A 355 -0.85 12.09 -11.21
N LYS A 356 0.45 11.81 -11.18
CA LYS A 356 1.44 12.58 -11.96
C LYS A 356 1.17 12.49 -13.46
N ILE A 357 0.80 11.32 -13.97
CA ILE A 357 0.41 11.13 -15.38
C ILE A 357 -0.85 11.92 -15.69
N ILE A 358 -1.87 11.86 -14.83
CA ILE A 358 -3.13 12.60 -15.00
C ILE A 358 -2.89 14.11 -14.99
N ALA A 359 -2.11 14.62 -14.03
CA ALA A 359 -1.78 16.03 -13.91
C ALA A 359 -0.99 16.55 -15.12
N GLY A 360 -0.08 15.72 -15.67
CA GLY A 360 0.72 16.07 -16.84
C GLY A 360 0.04 15.81 -18.20
N CYS A 361 -1.12 15.14 -18.24
CA CYS A 361 -1.72 14.76 -19.51
C CYS A 361 -2.53 15.88 -20.17
N ASP A 362 -2.41 15.97 -21.49
CA ASP A 362 -3.17 16.94 -22.29
C ASP A 362 -4.69 16.73 -22.21
N THR A 363 -5.16 15.54 -21.83
CA THR A 363 -6.61 15.28 -21.63
C THR A 363 -7.16 16.16 -20.50
N THR A 364 -6.41 16.35 -19.41
CA THR A 364 -6.78 17.25 -18.31
C THR A 364 -6.88 18.70 -18.79
N ARG A 365 -5.91 19.14 -19.61
CA ARG A 365 -5.95 20.46 -20.25
C ARG A 365 -7.17 20.61 -21.16
N THR A 366 -7.46 19.61 -22.01
CA THR A 366 -8.66 19.67 -22.86
C THR A 366 -9.96 19.67 -22.06
N ALA A 367 -10.00 18.99 -20.90
CA ALA A 367 -11.18 19.02 -20.05
C ALA A 367 -11.42 20.43 -19.48
N GLN A 368 -10.35 21.13 -19.10
CA GLN A 368 -10.41 22.54 -18.68
C GLN A 368 -10.81 23.45 -19.83
N ASP A 369 -10.26 23.25 -21.03
CA ASP A 369 -10.64 24.04 -22.22
C ASP A 369 -12.14 23.86 -22.54
N VAL A 370 -12.65 22.62 -22.55
CA VAL A 370 -14.09 22.33 -22.78
C VAL A 370 -14.95 22.97 -21.69
N LEU A 371 -14.52 22.92 -20.42
CA LEU A 371 -15.21 23.59 -19.32
C LEU A 371 -15.23 25.11 -19.48
N SER A 372 -14.13 25.71 -19.94
CA SER A 372 -14.06 27.15 -20.19
C SER A 372 -15.04 27.58 -21.28
N HIS A 373 -15.09 26.86 -22.41
CA HIS A 373 -16.08 27.13 -23.47
C HIS A 373 -17.52 26.95 -22.97
N TYR A 374 -17.76 25.92 -22.14
CA TYR A 374 -19.05 25.71 -21.49
C TYR A 374 -19.43 26.92 -20.62
N LEU A 375 -18.57 27.36 -19.71
CA LEU A 375 -18.85 28.47 -18.80
C LEU A 375 -19.12 29.78 -19.55
N THR A 376 -18.32 30.10 -20.57
CA THR A 376 -18.54 31.31 -21.38
C THR A 376 -19.89 31.27 -22.10
N LEU A 377 -20.25 30.12 -22.68
CA LEU A 377 -21.51 29.97 -23.38
C LEU A 377 -22.71 29.92 -22.42
N GLU A 378 -22.53 29.33 -21.23
CA GLU A 378 -23.55 29.21 -20.19
C GLU A 378 -23.90 30.60 -19.63
N ARG A 379 -22.87 31.41 -19.37
CA ARG A 379 -23.02 32.81 -18.97
C ARG A 379 -23.78 33.61 -20.00
N TYR A 380 -23.37 33.52 -21.27
CA TYR A 380 -24.06 34.19 -22.38
C TYR A 380 -25.53 33.76 -22.46
N PHE A 381 -25.80 32.46 -22.40
CA PHE A 381 -27.16 31.91 -22.42
C PHE A 381 -28.01 32.45 -21.27
N LEU A 382 -27.46 32.49 -20.06
CA LEU A 382 -28.14 32.99 -18.87
C LEU A 382 -28.45 34.49 -18.99
N GLU A 383 -27.47 35.30 -19.39
CA GLU A 383 -27.63 36.75 -19.56
C GLU A 383 -28.69 37.09 -20.62
N GLU A 384 -28.61 36.48 -21.81
CA GLU A 384 -29.56 36.74 -22.89
C GLU A 384 -30.96 36.20 -22.61
N SER A 385 -31.08 35.02 -21.99
CA SER A 385 -32.39 34.46 -21.63
C SER A 385 -33.09 35.32 -20.58
N VAL A 386 -32.35 35.82 -19.59
CA VAL A 386 -32.89 36.74 -18.57
C VAL A 386 -33.23 38.11 -19.18
N ASN A 387 -32.38 38.65 -20.06
CA ASN A 387 -32.68 39.90 -20.79
C ASN A 387 -33.94 39.77 -21.65
N LYS A 388 -34.14 38.63 -22.30
CA LYS A 388 -35.34 38.34 -23.09
C LYS A 388 -36.58 38.23 -22.20
N ALA A 389 -36.49 37.54 -21.06
CA ALA A 389 -37.58 37.48 -20.08
C ALA A 389 -37.96 38.89 -19.55
N LEU A 390 -36.96 39.73 -19.25
CA LEU A 390 -37.18 41.12 -18.84
C LEU A 390 -37.90 41.96 -19.91
N LYS A 391 -37.54 41.79 -21.19
CA LYS A 391 -38.20 42.48 -22.32
C LYS A 391 -39.64 41.99 -22.56
N MET A 392 -39.89 40.69 -22.40
CA MET A 392 -41.20 40.07 -22.66
C MET A 392 -42.18 40.21 -21.48
N SER A 393 -41.68 40.43 -20.27
CA SER A 393 -42.53 40.62 -19.09
C SER A 393 -43.44 41.84 -19.22
N SER A 394 -44.76 41.61 -19.21
CA SER A 394 -45.79 42.65 -19.23
C SER A 394 -46.46 42.79 -17.85
N ASN A 395 -46.88 44.01 -17.52
CA ASN A 395 -47.65 44.27 -16.30
C ASN A 395 -49.10 43.84 -16.55
N GLN A 396 -49.46 42.61 -16.21
CA GLN A 396 -50.85 42.18 -16.21
C GLN A 396 -51.53 42.70 -14.93
N THR A 397 -52.50 43.60 -15.07
CA THR A 397 -53.23 44.26 -13.98
C THR A 397 -54.07 43.33 -13.09
N ALA A 398 -54.25 42.07 -13.49
CA ALA A 398 -55.08 41.08 -12.78
C ALA A 398 -54.27 40.02 -12.00
N ALA A 399 -52.94 39.95 -12.16
CA ALA A 399 -52.11 38.91 -11.54
C ALA A 399 -51.35 39.46 -10.32
N THR A 400 -51.35 38.69 -9.22
CA THR A 400 -50.62 39.03 -7.97
C THR A 400 -49.14 38.65 -8.01
N THR A 401 -48.72 37.87 -9.01
CA THR A 401 -47.33 37.44 -9.24
C THR A 401 -46.87 37.83 -10.64
N SER A 402 -45.61 38.26 -10.76
CA SER A 402 -45.01 38.58 -12.06
C SER A 402 -44.48 37.30 -12.71
N SER A 403 -44.87 37.04 -13.96
CA SER A 403 -44.35 35.92 -14.76
C SER A 403 -42.83 35.94 -14.91
N LEU A 404 -42.22 37.12 -14.75
CA LEU A 404 -40.77 37.31 -14.76
C LEU A 404 -40.06 36.48 -13.68
N VAL A 405 -40.67 36.36 -12.49
CA VAL A 405 -40.08 35.58 -11.40
C VAL A 405 -40.02 34.10 -11.81
N ASP A 406 -41.14 33.56 -12.27
CA ASP A 406 -41.22 32.16 -12.69
C ASP A 406 -40.27 31.85 -13.85
N ASP A 407 -40.19 32.73 -14.86
CA ASP A 407 -39.28 32.58 -16.00
C ASP A 407 -37.81 32.57 -15.58
N VAL A 408 -37.40 33.51 -14.72
CA VAL A 408 -36.00 33.61 -14.27
C VAL A 408 -35.62 32.43 -13.37
N PHE A 409 -36.51 32.01 -12.46
CA PHE A 409 -36.28 30.81 -11.65
C PHE A 409 -36.22 29.53 -12.50
N PHE A 410 -37.04 29.44 -13.55
CA PHE A 410 -36.99 28.33 -14.49
C PHE A 410 -35.64 28.28 -15.24
N ILE A 411 -35.17 29.43 -15.76
CA ILE A 411 -33.86 29.55 -16.41
C ILE A 411 -32.74 29.19 -15.44
N ALA A 412 -32.73 29.77 -14.24
CA ALA A 412 -31.71 29.51 -13.22
C ALA A 412 -31.66 28.02 -12.85
N ARG A 413 -32.82 27.39 -12.60
CA ARG A 413 -32.90 25.96 -12.32
C ARG A 413 -32.35 25.10 -13.46
N LYS A 414 -32.63 25.47 -14.71
CA LYS A 414 -32.13 24.76 -15.91
C LYS A 414 -30.60 24.81 -16.00
N VAL A 415 -30.04 26.01 -15.85
CA VAL A 415 -28.60 26.30 -15.90
C VAL A 415 -27.84 25.59 -14.77
N ILE A 416 -28.37 25.62 -13.54
CA ILE A 416 -27.79 24.92 -12.39
C ILE A 416 -27.83 23.39 -12.58
N ARG A 417 -28.96 22.85 -13.07
CA ARG A 417 -29.06 21.40 -13.30
C ARG A 417 -28.06 20.93 -14.36
N ARG A 418 -27.85 21.73 -15.40
CA ARG A 418 -26.88 21.46 -16.46
C ARG A 418 -25.44 21.57 -15.96
N SER A 419 -25.12 22.55 -15.11
CA SER A 419 -23.77 22.67 -14.54
C SER A 419 -23.41 21.48 -13.67
N ILE A 420 -24.36 20.95 -12.88
CA ILE A 420 -24.17 19.72 -12.11
C ILE A 420 -23.88 18.53 -13.03
N SER A 421 -24.52 18.44 -14.20
CA SER A 421 -24.28 17.33 -15.14
C SER A 421 -22.88 17.32 -15.76
N THR A 422 -22.13 18.42 -15.68
CA THR A 422 -20.73 18.47 -16.14
C THR A 422 -19.82 17.61 -15.27
N GLY A 423 -20.17 17.38 -13.99
CA GLY A 423 -19.33 16.66 -13.03
C GLY A 423 -18.14 17.46 -12.49
N SER A 424 -18.06 18.77 -12.75
CA SER A 424 -17.08 19.68 -12.16
C SER A 424 -17.67 20.50 -11.01
N VAL A 425 -17.04 20.45 -9.84
CA VAL A 425 -17.44 21.24 -8.67
C VAL A 425 -17.21 22.73 -8.94
N ASP A 426 -16.03 23.08 -9.47
CA ASP A 426 -15.67 24.48 -9.77
C ASP A 426 -16.62 25.09 -10.81
N GLY A 427 -16.97 24.32 -11.84
CA GLY A 427 -17.93 24.73 -12.86
C GLY A 427 -19.33 24.95 -12.30
N ALA A 428 -19.79 24.06 -11.41
CA ALA A 428 -21.08 24.21 -10.75
C ALA A 428 -21.13 25.46 -9.85
N CYS A 429 -20.07 25.72 -9.08
CA CYS A 429 -19.95 26.91 -8.23
C CYS A 429 -19.94 28.21 -9.05
N ALA A 430 -19.21 28.26 -10.17
CA ALA A 430 -19.18 29.41 -11.05
C ALA A 430 -20.59 29.75 -11.59
N VAL A 431 -21.29 28.73 -12.10
CA VAL A 431 -22.65 28.89 -12.64
C VAL A 431 -23.66 29.27 -11.56
N LEU A 432 -23.54 28.73 -10.35
CA LEU A 432 -24.39 29.11 -9.21
C LEU A 432 -24.25 30.59 -8.85
N ASN A 433 -23.01 31.09 -8.83
CA ASN A 433 -22.74 32.51 -8.55
C ASN A 433 -23.32 33.41 -9.65
N GLU A 434 -23.18 33.02 -10.93
CA GLU A 434 -23.77 33.75 -12.05
C GLU A 434 -25.30 33.75 -12.02
N ALA A 435 -25.93 32.62 -11.67
CA ALA A 435 -27.37 32.52 -11.46
C ALA A 435 -27.85 33.41 -10.30
N GLY A 436 -27.10 33.45 -9.20
CA GLY A 436 -27.36 34.37 -8.08
C GLY A 436 -27.32 35.84 -8.52
N ALA A 437 -26.27 36.24 -9.24
CA ALA A 437 -26.15 37.60 -9.77
C ALA A 437 -27.26 37.96 -10.78
N ALA A 438 -27.76 36.99 -11.56
CA ALA A 438 -28.91 37.19 -12.43
C ALA A 438 -30.21 37.41 -11.64
N LEU A 439 -30.44 36.64 -10.56
CA LEU A 439 -31.59 36.80 -9.67
C LEU A 439 -31.58 38.16 -8.97
N GLU A 440 -30.42 38.62 -8.49
CA GLU A 440 -30.28 39.96 -7.87
C GLU A 440 -30.62 41.09 -8.86
N ARG A 441 -30.14 40.99 -10.11
CA ARG A 441 -30.47 41.94 -11.18
C ARG A 441 -31.98 41.99 -11.45
N CYS A 442 -32.63 40.83 -11.51
CA CYS A 442 -34.08 40.74 -11.67
C CYS A 442 -34.83 41.35 -10.48
N GLY A 443 -34.39 41.07 -9.25
CA GLY A 443 -34.95 41.69 -8.05
C GLY A 443 -34.81 43.21 -8.03
N ALA A 444 -33.70 43.76 -8.54
CA ALA A 444 -33.52 45.20 -8.70
C ALA A 444 -34.40 45.79 -9.82
N ALA A 445 -34.65 45.05 -10.91
CA ALA A 445 -35.54 45.47 -11.99
C ALA A 445 -37.01 45.49 -11.54
N LEU A 446 -37.45 44.46 -10.79
CA LEU A 446 -38.78 44.40 -10.20
C LEU A 446 -39.01 45.54 -9.20
N ARG A 447 -38.04 45.81 -8.31
CA ARG A 447 -38.12 46.96 -7.39
C ARG A 447 -38.27 48.29 -8.12
N ARG A 448 -37.56 48.49 -9.23
CA ARG A 448 -37.71 49.69 -10.07
C ARG A 448 -39.09 49.78 -10.73
N ARG A 449 -39.67 48.65 -11.16
CA ARG A 449 -41.01 48.60 -11.78
C ARG A 449 -42.16 48.75 -10.78
N LEU A 450 -41.95 48.45 -9.51
CA LEU A 450 -42.93 48.65 -8.44
C LEU A 450 -42.88 50.08 -7.88
N ALA A 451 -41.76 50.78 -8.04
CA ALA A 451 -41.56 52.15 -7.59
C ALA A 451 -41.97 53.21 -8.62
N ALA A 452 -42.14 52.82 -9.89
CA ALA A 452 -42.68 53.62 -10.99
C ALA A 452 -44.16 53.30 -11.19
#